data_AF-A0A151J6X8-F1
#
_entry.id   AF-A0A151J6X8-F1
#
_cell.length_a   1.000
_cell.length_b   1.000
_cell.length_c   1.000
_cell.angle_alpha   90.00
_cell.angle_beta   90.00
_cell.angle_gamma   90.00
#
_symmetry.space_group_name_H-M   'P 1'
#
loop_
_entity.id
_entity.type
_entity.pdbx_description
1 polymer ?
#
loop_
_entity_poly.entity_id
_entity_poly.type
_entity_poly.pdbx_seq_one_letter_code
_entity_poly.pdbx_strand_id
1 'polypeptide(L)'
;MEVDSIKEMFLASEEKYGVKYLNYIGDGDSKTFNAILKENPYGDDNPVTKNECIGHVAKRMGTRLRNVKKHHKLGGRGKLIEGLIKKISLYYGLAIRRNINSVEDMKNAILATYYHMISTDENPRHEYCPLGVDSWCKWNKAEASGIDPSSLKHPAPMHKDIQEHVFPIFENLSNDDLLQRCLGGHTQNANESFNATIWRIAPKHLNSGLKITEIAAYLAAGIFNEGFSSILRVMQQLELTIGTYCMSFANKRDEIRVSQEEHRSHSASKKARKARTDRLLTQNALFEEAEGLLYGAGIAD
;
A
#
# COMPACT_ATOMS: atom_id res chain seq x y z
N MET A 1 19.31 -12.07 -9.26
CA MET A 1 18.52 -11.68 -10.44
C MET A 1 17.75 -10.39 -10.19
N GLU A 2 16.69 -10.35 -9.36
CA GLU A 2 15.94 -9.09 -9.13
C GLU A 2 16.82 -7.95 -8.59
N VAL A 3 17.61 -8.24 -7.55
CA VAL A 3 18.57 -7.29 -6.98
C VAL A 3 19.54 -6.78 -8.06
N ASP A 4 20.15 -7.69 -8.82
CA ASP A 4 21.13 -7.35 -9.86
C ASP A 4 20.52 -6.48 -10.97
N SER A 5 19.29 -6.79 -11.41
CA SER A 5 18.58 -6.01 -12.42
C SER A 5 18.26 -4.60 -11.96
N ILE A 6 17.84 -4.43 -10.70
CA ILE A 6 17.59 -3.09 -10.15
C ILE A 6 18.89 -2.31 -9.99
N LYS A 7 19.98 -2.94 -9.52
CA LYS A 7 21.29 -2.29 -9.46
C LYS A 7 21.74 -1.77 -10.83
N GLU A 8 21.66 -2.63 -11.86
CA GLU A 8 22.01 -2.25 -13.23
C GLU A 8 21.15 -1.08 -13.72
N MET A 9 19.85 -1.09 -13.41
CA MET A 9 18.94 0.00 -13.77
C MET A 9 19.35 1.34 -13.14
N PHE A 10 19.75 1.36 -11.86
CA PHE A 10 20.20 2.57 -11.19
C PHE A 10 21.56 3.04 -11.74
N LEU A 11 22.53 2.14 -11.87
CA LEU A 11 23.87 2.47 -12.36
C LEU A 11 23.87 3.01 -13.79
N ALA A 12 23.02 2.48 -14.68
CA ALA A 12 22.96 2.90 -16.07
C ALA A 12 22.07 4.12 -16.33
N SER A 13 21.34 4.61 -15.31
CA SER A 13 20.26 5.59 -15.51
C SER A 13 20.74 6.95 -16.03
N GLU A 14 21.83 7.48 -15.47
CA GLU A 14 22.37 8.79 -15.84
C GLU A 14 22.96 8.76 -17.25
N GLU A 15 23.75 7.72 -17.56
CA GLU A 15 24.36 7.55 -18.88
C GLU A 15 23.31 7.32 -19.98
N LYS A 16 22.34 6.42 -19.75
CA LYS A 16 21.36 6.05 -20.78
C LYS A 16 20.22 7.04 -20.96
N TYR A 17 19.80 7.70 -19.87
CA TYR A 17 18.56 8.47 -19.85
C TYR A 17 18.74 9.91 -19.34
N GLY A 18 19.93 10.29 -18.85
CA GLY A 18 20.19 11.62 -18.33
C GLY A 18 19.43 11.95 -17.03
N VAL A 19 19.04 10.91 -16.26
CA VAL A 19 18.27 11.09 -15.01
C VAL A 19 18.87 10.31 -13.86
N LYS A 20 18.64 10.79 -12.64
CA LYS A 20 18.99 10.12 -11.38
C LYS A 20 17.74 9.67 -10.64
N TYR A 21 17.71 8.42 -10.21
CA TYR A 21 16.60 7.86 -9.43
C TYR A 21 16.86 8.04 -7.94
N LEU A 22 16.41 9.16 -7.38
CA LEU A 22 16.69 9.47 -5.96
C LEU A 22 15.81 8.69 -4.98
N ASN A 23 14.70 8.11 -5.43
CA ASN A 23 13.74 7.42 -4.56
C ASN A 23 13.53 5.98 -4.99
N TYR A 24 13.73 5.04 -4.07
CA TYR A 24 13.38 3.62 -4.24
C TYR A 24 12.09 3.31 -3.46
N ILE A 25 11.02 2.92 -4.16
CA ILE A 25 9.74 2.56 -3.54
C ILE A 25 9.67 1.03 -3.42
N GLY A 26 9.70 0.51 -2.19
CA GLY A 26 9.70 -0.93 -1.90
C GLY A 26 8.57 -1.37 -0.98
N ASP A 27 8.31 -2.68 -0.97
CA ASP A 27 7.34 -3.35 -0.08
C ASP A 27 8.02 -3.98 1.12
N GLY A 28 8.80 -3.20 1.88
CA GLY A 28 9.61 -3.72 2.98
C GLY A 28 10.80 -4.61 2.56
N ASP A 29 11.05 -4.85 1.25
CA ASP A 29 12.28 -5.52 0.80
C ASP A 29 13.49 -4.63 1.09
N SER A 30 14.39 -5.15 1.93
CA SER A 30 15.62 -4.47 2.32
C SER A 30 16.81 -4.93 1.47
N LYS A 31 16.74 -6.10 0.83
CA LYS A 31 17.90 -6.65 0.09
C LYS A 31 18.23 -5.81 -1.13
N THR A 32 17.20 -5.46 -1.91
CA THR A 32 17.37 -4.64 -3.11
C THR A 32 17.86 -3.23 -2.76
N PHE A 33 17.28 -2.61 -1.74
CA PHE A 33 17.67 -1.27 -1.32
C PHE A 33 19.11 -1.22 -0.77
N ASN A 34 19.49 -2.17 0.09
CA ASN A 34 20.86 -2.23 0.61
C ASN A 34 21.89 -2.44 -0.51
N ALA A 35 21.52 -3.18 -1.55
CA ALA A 35 22.37 -3.33 -2.72
C ALA A 35 22.53 -2.02 -3.51
N ILE A 36 21.47 -1.22 -3.65
CA ILE A 36 21.56 0.12 -4.28
C ILE A 36 22.46 1.04 -3.44
N LEU A 37 22.27 1.07 -2.12
CA LEU A 37 23.09 1.89 -1.21
C LEU A 37 24.58 1.54 -1.32
N LYS A 38 24.90 0.24 -1.36
CA LYS A 38 26.28 -0.23 -1.50
C LYS A 38 26.95 0.23 -2.79
N GLU A 39 26.21 0.25 -3.90
CA GLU A 39 26.75 0.72 -5.18
C GLU A 39 26.89 2.23 -5.26
N ASN A 40 26.17 2.98 -4.41
CA ASN A 40 26.17 4.44 -4.35
C ASN A 40 26.15 5.10 -5.76
N PRO A 41 25.11 4.82 -6.58
CA PRO A 41 25.15 5.06 -8.02
C PRO A 41 25.32 6.53 -8.42
N TYR A 42 25.04 7.48 -7.52
CA TYR A 42 25.07 8.92 -7.80
C TYR A 42 25.97 9.72 -6.86
N GLY A 43 26.76 9.03 -6.02
CA GLY A 43 27.63 9.62 -5.02
C GLY A 43 26.90 10.19 -3.80
N ASP A 44 27.69 10.59 -2.80
CA ASP A 44 27.19 11.02 -1.48
C ASP A 44 26.39 12.33 -1.53
N ASP A 45 26.55 13.13 -2.59
CA ASP A 45 25.77 14.35 -2.82
C ASP A 45 24.30 14.04 -3.22
N ASN A 46 24.05 12.84 -3.76
CA ASN A 46 22.73 12.43 -4.27
C ASN A 46 22.35 11.03 -3.78
N PRO A 47 22.24 10.81 -2.45
CA PRO A 47 21.96 9.49 -1.91
C PRO A 47 20.55 9.04 -2.29
N VAL A 48 20.42 7.74 -2.62
CA VAL A 48 19.10 7.15 -2.88
C VAL A 48 18.38 6.93 -1.56
N THR A 49 17.18 7.48 -1.43
CA THR A 49 16.31 7.29 -0.26
C THR A 49 15.25 6.22 -0.49
N LYS A 50 14.91 5.48 0.56
CA LYS A 50 13.83 4.48 0.53
C LYS A 50 12.50 5.11 0.90
N ASN A 51 11.49 4.87 0.08
CA ASN A 51 10.09 5.09 0.40
C ASN A 51 9.38 3.75 0.55
N GLU A 52 8.37 3.71 1.43
CA GLU A 52 7.53 2.55 1.65
C GLU A 52 6.23 2.67 0.86
N CYS A 53 5.76 1.56 0.31
CA CYS A 53 4.41 1.51 -0.24
C CYS A 53 3.39 1.63 0.89
N ILE A 54 2.65 2.74 0.93
CA ILE A 54 1.64 3.00 1.99
C ILE A 54 0.51 1.95 2.00
N GLY A 55 0.30 1.26 0.87
CA GLY A 55 -0.62 0.12 0.78
C GLY A 55 -0.13 -1.07 1.60
N HIS A 56 1.16 -1.39 1.52
CA HIS A 56 1.79 -2.46 2.29
C HIS A 56 1.94 -2.11 3.76
N VAL A 57 2.33 -0.88 4.07
CA VAL A 57 2.35 -0.38 5.45
C VAL A 57 0.96 -0.51 6.10
N ALA A 58 -0.12 -0.16 5.39
CA ALA A 58 -1.48 -0.33 5.90
C ALA A 58 -1.87 -1.80 6.13
N LYS A 59 -1.41 -2.73 5.28
CA LYS A 59 -1.64 -4.17 5.47
C LYS A 59 -0.92 -4.71 6.71
N ARG A 60 0.29 -4.21 7.01
CA ARG A 60 1.12 -4.61 8.17
C ARG A 60 0.37 -4.47 9.50
N MET A 61 -0.43 -3.41 9.67
CA MET A 61 -1.30 -3.23 10.84
C MET A 61 -2.27 -4.41 11.01
N GLY A 62 -2.95 -4.83 9.92
CA GLY A 62 -3.88 -5.95 9.97
C GLY A 62 -3.21 -7.28 10.30
N THR A 63 -2.05 -7.55 9.69
CA THR A 63 -1.27 -8.76 9.95
C THR A 63 -0.82 -8.84 11.40
N ARG A 64 -0.23 -7.76 11.95
CA ARG A 64 0.21 -7.73 13.35
C ARG A 64 -0.93 -7.92 14.35
N LEU A 65 -2.10 -7.32 14.10
CA LEU A 65 -3.28 -7.52 14.94
C LEU A 65 -3.76 -8.98 14.91
N ARG A 66 -3.77 -9.63 13.74
CA ARG A 66 -4.13 -11.06 13.63
C ARG A 66 -3.12 -11.95 14.34
N ASN A 67 -1.83 -11.63 14.27
CA ASN A 67 -0.78 -12.39 14.95
C ASN A 67 -0.92 -12.29 16.47
N VAL A 68 -1.11 -11.08 17.01
CA VAL A 68 -1.36 -10.86 18.45
C VAL A 68 -2.65 -11.54 18.90
N LYS A 69 -3.73 -11.47 18.11
CA LYS A 69 -4.97 -12.20 18.37
C LYS A 69 -4.73 -13.70 18.52
N LYS A 70 -3.96 -14.30 17.61
CA LYS A 70 -3.65 -15.74 17.61
C LYS A 70 -2.75 -16.12 18.79
N HIS A 71 -1.68 -15.36 19.01
CA HIS A 71 -0.67 -15.65 20.02
C HIS A 71 -1.22 -15.53 21.45
N HIS A 72 -1.95 -14.45 21.73
CA HIS A 72 -2.52 -14.19 23.07
C HIS A 72 -3.96 -14.68 23.23
N LYS A 73 -4.49 -15.44 22.25
CA LYS A 73 -5.86 -15.98 22.26
C LYS A 73 -6.93 -14.90 22.53
N LEU A 74 -6.77 -13.71 21.96
CA LEU A 74 -7.67 -12.56 22.15
C LEU A 74 -8.92 -12.61 21.26
N GLY A 75 -9.33 -13.80 20.82
CA GLY A 75 -10.56 -14.01 20.07
C GLY A 75 -11.80 -14.05 20.97
N GLY A 76 -12.99 -13.90 20.38
CA GLY A 76 -14.27 -14.01 21.08
C GLY A 76 -15.14 -12.75 21.01
N ARG A 77 -16.40 -12.88 21.43
CA ARG A 77 -17.36 -11.76 21.43
C ARG A 77 -16.84 -10.64 22.35
N GLY A 78 -16.87 -9.40 21.85
CA GLY A 78 -16.36 -8.24 22.59
C GLY A 78 -14.83 -8.14 22.64
N LYS A 79 -14.10 -9.06 21.99
CA LYS A 79 -12.64 -9.03 21.90
C LYS A 79 -12.11 -8.63 20.51
N LEU A 80 -10.90 -9.04 20.15
CA LEU A 80 -10.24 -8.69 18.89
C LEU A 80 -10.78 -9.55 17.74
N ILE A 81 -12.02 -9.23 17.31
CA ILE A 81 -12.69 -9.89 16.18
C ILE A 81 -12.26 -9.30 14.83
N GLU A 82 -12.45 -10.05 13.73
CA GLU A 82 -12.04 -9.60 12.39
C GLU A 82 -12.66 -8.25 11.98
N GLY A 83 -13.88 -7.97 12.40
CA GLY A 83 -14.53 -6.68 12.14
C GLY A 83 -13.77 -5.51 12.78
N LEU A 84 -13.27 -5.69 14.01
CA LEU A 84 -12.48 -4.68 14.71
C LEU A 84 -11.09 -4.52 14.07
N ILE A 85 -10.42 -5.64 13.74
CA ILE A 85 -9.13 -5.61 13.02
C ILE A 85 -9.26 -4.82 11.73
N LYS A 86 -10.26 -5.14 10.89
CA LYS A 86 -10.50 -4.43 9.63
C LYS A 86 -10.75 -2.94 9.84
N LYS A 87 -11.47 -2.57 10.90
CA LYS A 87 -11.74 -1.17 11.26
C LYS A 87 -10.45 -0.44 11.64
N ILE A 88 -9.62 -1.03 12.51
CA ILE A 88 -8.33 -0.46 12.91
C ILE A 88 -7.39 -0.31 11.71
N SER A 89 -7.22 -1.37 10.90
CA SER A 89 -6.34 -1.31 9.71
C SER A 89 -6.81 -0.28 8.69
N LEU A 90 -8.13 -0.11 8.51
CA LEU A 90 -8.69 0.91 7.64
C LEU A 90 -8.34 2.32 8.14
N TYR A 91 -8.55 2.58 9.43
CA TYR A 91 -8.28 3.90 10.01
C TYR A 91 -6.79 4.22 10.03
N TYR A 92 -5.94 3.26 10.39
CA TYR A 92 -4.48 3.40 10.28
C TYR A 92 -4.04 3.78 8.86
N GLY A 93 -4.52 3.07 7.84
CA GLY A 93 -4.19 3.41 6.45
C GLY A 93 -4.78 4.76 6.00
N LEU A 94 -5.91 5.19 6.55
CA LEU A 94 -6.48 6.52 6.27
C LEU A 94 -5.69 7.64 6.95
N ALA A 95 -5.19 7.41 8.16
CA ALA A 95 -4.35 8.35 8.89
C ALA A 95 -3.07 8.68 8.10
N ILE A 96 -2.42 7.68 7.51
CA ILE A 96 -1.26 7.91 6.64
C ILE A 96 -1.67 8.65 5.36
N ARG A 97 -2.68 8.15 4.63
CA ARG A 97 -3.08 8.71 3.33
C ARG A 97 -3.55 10.15 3.36
N ARG A 98 -4.13 10.59 4.49
CA ARG A 98 -4.64 11.95 4.63
C ARG A 98 -3.57 12.96 5.05
N ASN A 99 -2.43 12.46 5.53
CA ASN A 99 -1.36 13.27 6.11
C ASN A 99 0.00 12.99 5.42
N ILE A 100 -0.01 12.71 4.11
CA ILE A 100 1.19 12.30 3.34
C ILE A 100 2.33 13.32 3.30
N ASN A 101 2.11 14.52 3.83
CA ASN A 101 3.06 15.62 3.81
C ASN A 101 3.67 15.91 5.18
N SER A 102 3.28 15.19 6.25
CA SER A 102 3.72 15.48 7.61
C SER A 102 3.78 14.22 8.46
N VAL A 103 4.98 13.88 8.92
CA VAL A 103 5.20 12.74 9.83
C VAL A 103 4.46 12.93 11.15
N GLU A 104 4.50 14.16 11.68
CA GLU A 104 3.81 14.52 12.91
C GLU A 104 2.29 14.34 12.77
N ASP A 105 1.69 14.82 11.69
CA ASP A 105 0.25 14.67 11.46
C ASP A 105 -0.15 13.21 11.23
N MET A 106 0.68 12.41 10.55
CA MET A 106 0.46 10.97 10.45
C MET A 106 0.44 10.32 11.82
N LYS A 107 1.46 10.61 12.65
CA LYS A 107 1.61 10.06 14.00
C LYS A 107 0.43 10.43 14.88
N ASN A 108 0.08 11.72 14.91
CA ASN A 108 -1.07 12.22 15.66
C ASN A 108 -2.37 11.56 15.19
N ALA A 109 -2.62 11.44 13.89
CA ALA A 109 -3.83 10.78 13.38
C ALA A 109 -3.87 9.27 13.67
N ILE A 110 -2.72 8.58 13.67
CA ILE A 110 -2.59 7.17 14.06
C ILE A 110 -2.91 7.02 15.56
N LEU A 111 -2.31 7.83 16.43
CA LEU A 111 -2.54 7.79 17.87
C LEU A 111 -3.97 8.20 18.24
N ALA A 112 -4.54 9.19 17.55
CA ALA A 112 -5.94 9.59 17.68
C ALA A 112 -6.89 8.40 17.48
N THR A 113 -6.58 7.53 16.53
CA THR A 113 -7.38 6.31 16.29
C THR A 113 -7.38 5.39 17.51
N TYR A 114 -6.22 5.17 18.14
CA TYR A 114 -6.11 4.32 19.33
C TYR A 114 -6.81 4.96 20.54
N TYR A 115 -6.45 6.19 20.88
CA TYR A 115 -6.97 6.90 22.04
C TYR A 115 -8.49 7.10 21.98
N HIS A 116 -9.02 7.41 20.80
CA HIS A 116 -10.47 7.50 20.60
C HIS A 116 -11.20 6.16 20.81
N MET A 117 -10.55 5.01 20.55
CA MET A 117 -11.15 3.69 20.77
C MET A 117 -11.13 3.22 22.23
N ILE A 118 -10.31 3.83 23.08
CA ILE A 118 -10.21 3.50 24.51
C ILE A 118 -10.85 4.55 25.42
N SER A 119 -11.26 5.69 24.85
CA SER A 119 -11.94 6.80 25.53
C SER A 119 -13.21 6.34 26.26
N THR A 120 -13.42 6.85 27.48
CA THR A 120 -14.66 6.64 28.26
C THR A 120 -15.22 7.97 28.74
N ASP A 121 -16.43 7.94 29.32
CA ASP A 121 -17.05 9.14 29.92
C ASP A 121 -16.20 9.68 31.09
N GLU A 122 -15.60 8.79 31.87
CA GLU A 122 -14.76 9.16 33.03
C GLU A 122 -13.35 9.58 32.62
N ASN A 123 -12.86 9.11 31.47
CA ASN A 123 -11.54 9.41 30.95
C ASN A 123 -11.61 9.66 29.44
N PRO A 124 -12.04 10.85 29.01
CA PRO A 124 -12.11 11.22 27.60
C PRO A 124 -10.70 11.36 27.02
N ARG A 125 -10.43 10.69 25.89
CA ARG A 125 -9.11 10.62 25.24
C ARG A 125 -9.16 11.12 23.79
N HIS A 126 -9.34 12.44 23.64
CA HIS A 126 -9.46 13.12 22.34
C HIS A 126 -8.27 14.05 22.03
N GLU A 127 -7.18 13.93 22.78
CA GLU A 127 -6.02 14.83 22.74
C GLU A 127 -5.30 14.89 21.39
N TYR A 128 -5.34 13.80 20.60
CA TYR A 128 -4.75 13.75 19.26
C TYR A 128 -5.80 13.91 18.15
N CYS A 129 -7.09 13.99 18.49
CA CYS A 129 -8.13 14.15 17.50
C CYS A 129 -8.05 15.54 16.87
N PRO A 130 -8.41 15.69 15.58
CA PRO A 130 -8.41 17.00 14.94
C PRO A 130 -9.32 17.97 15.70
N LEU A 131 -8.91 19.22 15.78
CA LEU A 131 -9.66 20.30 16.40
C LEU A 131 -10.64 20.93 15.38
N GLY A 132 -11.60 21.71 15.89
CA GLY A 132 -12.49 22.51 15.05
C GLY A 132 -13.80 21.83 14.65
N VAL A 133 -14.69 22.62 14.04
CA VAL A 133 -16.07 22.22 13.69
C VAL A 133 -16.14 21.16 12.59
N ASP A 134 -15.08 21.05 11.79
CA ASP A 134 -14.92 20.06 10.72
C ASP A 134 -14.26 18.76 11.21
N SER A 135 -13.96 18.66 12.51
CA SER A 135 -13.43 17.44 13.09
C SER A 135 -14.42 16.29 12.95
N TRP A 136 -13.89 15.11 12.63
CA TRP A 136 -14.64 13.86 12.70
C TRP A 136 -14.89 13.42 14.15
N CYS A 137 -14.13 13.95 15.10
CA CYS A 137 -14.30 13.67 16.52
C CYS A 137 -15.46 14.51 17.07
N LYS A 138 -16.53 13.83 17.50
CA LYS A 138 -17.73 14.49 18.06
C LYS A 138 -17.42 15.34 19.28
N TRP A 139 -16.45 14.92 20.10
CA TRP A 139 -16.03 15.65 21.30
C TRP A 139 -15.41 17.01 20.93
N ASN A 140 -14.33 16.99 20.15
CA ASN A 140 -13.65 18.23 19.73
C ASN A 140 -14.55 19.13 18.86
N LYS A 141 -15.47 18.53 18.11
CA LYS A 141 -16.49 19.27 17.35
C LYS A 141 -17.47 20.00 18.27
N ALA A 142 -17.95 19.35 19.33
CA ALA A 142 -18.85 19.97 20.30
C ALA A 142 -18.13 21.12 21.03
N GLU A 143 -16.91 20.88 21.50
CA GLU A 143 -16.09 21.90 22.15
C GLU A 143 -15.86 23.12 21.24
N ALA A 144 -15.49 22.89 19.98
CA ALA A 144 -15.33 23.96 18.99
C ALA A 144 -16.64 24.70 18.66
N SER A 145 -17.79 24.08 18.87
CA SER A 145 -19.11 24.68 18.65
C SER A 145 -19.69 25.35 19.91
N GLY A 146 -18.92 25.41 21.00
CA GLY A 146 -19.38 25.95 22.29
C GLY A 146 -20.39 25.05 23.02
N ILE A 147 -20.48 23.78 22.64
CA ILE A 147 -21.32 22.77 23.30
C ILE A 147 -20.45 22.01 24.30
N ASP A 148 -20.93 21.84 25.54
CA ASP A 148 -20.23 21.04 26.55
C ASP A 148 -20.11 19.58 26.10
N PRO A 149 -18.88 19.12 25.78
CA PRO A 149 -18.68 17.79 25.24
C PRO A 149 -18.87 16.69 26.30
N SER A 150 -18.83 17.01 27.60
CA SER A 150 -19.06 16.04 28.69
C SER A 150 -20.48 15.47 28.71
N SER A 151 -21.43 16.18 28.07
CA SER A 151 -22.80 15.70 27.84
C SER A 151 -22.87 14.56 26.82
N LEU A 152 -21.81 14.34 26.02
CA LEU A 152 -21.76 13.29 25.01
C LEU A 152 -21.41 11.95 25.65
N LYS A 153 -22.19 10.91 25.31
CA LYS A 153 -21.91 9.54 25.71
C LYS A 153 -20.90 8.87 24.78
N HIS A 154 -19.85 8.29 25.36
CA HIS A 154 -18.87 7.51 24.63
C HIS A 154 -19.44 6.14 24.24
N PRO A 155 -19.03 5.60 23.08
CA PRO A 155 -19.22 4.19 22.78
C PRO A 155 -18.48 3.31 23.80
N ALA A 156 -18.86 2.04 23.88
CA ALA A 156 -18.13 1.07 24.70
C ALA A 156 -16.64 1.01 24.26
N PRO A 157 -15.69 1.17 25.20
CA PRO A 157 -14.28 1.19 24.88
C PRO A 157 -13.79 -0.21 24.49
N MET A 158 -12.63 -0.26 23.83
CA MET A 158 -11.92 -1.52 23.59
C MET A 158 -11.62 -2.22 24.93
N HIS A 159 -11.77 -3.54 25.00
CA HIS A 159 -11.51 -4.30 26.24
C HIS A 159 -10.06 -4.10 26.73
N LYS A 160 -9.86 -3.94 28.05
CA LYS A 160 -8.55 -3.65 28.67
C LYS A 160 -7.45 -4.63 28.24
N ASP A 161 -7.71 -5.94 28.30
CA ASP A 161 -6.77 -6.97 27.83
C ASP A 161 -6.29 -6.75 26.38
N ILE A 162 -7.10 -6.14 25.52
CA ILE A 162 -6.73 -5.87 24.13
C ILE A 162 -5.90 -4.60 24.04
N GLN A 163 -6.24 -3.58 24.84
CA GLN A 163 -5.53 -2.31 24.86
C GLN A 163 -4.04 -2.52 25.11
N GLU A 164 -3.70 -3.36 26.08
CA GLU A 164 -2.31 -3.69 26.47
C GLU A 164 -1.51 -4.35 25.34
N HIS A 165 -2.15 -5.24 24.57
CA HIS A 165 -1.48 -5.94 23.48
C HIS A 165 -1.49 -5.17 22.14
N VAL A 166 -2.44 -4.26 21.94
CA VAL A 166 -2.60 -3.50 20.70
C VAL A 166 -1.80 -2.20 20.73
N PHE A 167 -1.63 -1.56 21.89
CA PHE A 167 -0.86 -0.30 21.98
C PHE A 167 0.56 -0.41 21.43
N PRO A 168 1.36 -1.46 21.75
CA PRO A 168 2.71 -1.59 21.21
C PRO A 168 2.75 -1.69 19.68
N ILE A 169 1.68 -2.20 19.05
CA ILE A 169 1.56 -2.20 17.59
C ILE A 169 1.38 -0.78 17.07
N PHE A 170 0.52 0.03 17.70
CA PHE A 170 0.32 1.42 17.33
C PHE A 170 1.61 2.22 17.51
N GLU A 171 2.26 2.09 18.66
CA GLU A 171 3.54 2.74 18.94
C GLU A 171 4.58 2.40 17.87
N ASN A 172 4.82 1.11 17.62
CA ASN A 172 5.82 0.69 16.64
C ASN A 172 5.48 1.10 15.19
N LEU A 173 4.19 1.06 14.82
CA LEU A 173 3.74 1.49 13.49
C LEU A 173 3.52 3.02 13.37
N SER A 174 3.79 3.77 14.43
CA SER A 174 3.81 5.23 14.45
C SER A 174 5.22 5.80 14.60
N ASN A 175 6.25 4.95 14.42
CA ASN A 175 7.65 5.34 14.49
C ASN A 175 8.02 6.31 13.36
N ASP A 176 8.77 7.35 13.70
CA ASP A 176 9.10 8.46 12.80
C ASP A 176 9.88 7.99 11.56
N ASP A 177 10.79 7.03 11.66
CA ASP A 177 11.53 6.47 10.51
C ASP A 177 10.60 5.76 9.52
N LEU A 178 9.62 4.98 10.01
CA LEU A 178 8.62 4.36 9.15
C LEU A 178 7.76 5.41 8.45
N LEU A 179 7.31 6.42 9.20
CA LEU A 179 6.42 7.46 8.69
C LEU A 179 7.13 8.42 7.73
N GLN A 180 8.41 8.72 7.95
CA GLN A 180 9.25 9.49 7.03
C GLN A 180 9.29 8.82 5.66
N ARG A 181 9.42 7.48 5.63
CA ARG A 181 9.39 6.72 4.38
C ARG A 181 7.99 6.63 3.74
N CYS A 182 6.94 6.97 4.48
CA CYS A 182 5.56 7.05 3.97
C CYS A 182 5.21 8.41 3.36
N LEU A 183 6.08 9.42 3.48
CA LEU A 183 5.88 10.73 2.87
C LEU A 183 5.67 10.61 1.36
N GLY A 184 4.84 11.49 0.79
CA GLY A 184 4.45 11.45 -0.62
C GLY A 184 3.41 10.37 -0.97
N GLY A 185 3.10 9.43 -0.07
CA GLY A 185 2.00 8.49 -0.24
C GLY A 185 2.19 7.49 -1.38
N HIS A 186 3.44 7.11 -1.65
CA HIS A 186 3.81 6.29 -2.80
C HIS A 186 3.19 4.87 -2.77
N THR A 187 2.87 4.33 -3.95
CA THR A 187 2.32 2.98 -4.11
C THR A 187 3.00 2.24 -5.25
N GLN A 188 3.05 0.91 -5.18
CA GLN A 188 3.58 0.05 -6.25
C GLN A 188 2.51 -0.40 -7.27
N ASN A 189 1.30 0.15 -7.23
CA ASN A 189 0.18 -0.29 -8.07
C ASN A 189 0.49 -0.25 -9.58
N ALA A 190 1.26 0.75 -10.03
CA ALA A 190 1.67 0.86 -11.44
C ALA A 190 2.58 -0.30 -11.85
N ASN A 191 3.59 -0.61 -11.02
CA ASN A 191 4.54 -1.70 -11.26
C ASN A 191 3.81 -3.06 -11.21
N GLU A 192 2.94 -3.28 -10.23
CA GLU A 192 2.11 -4.48 -10.14
C GLU A 192 1.21 -4.64 -11.38
N SER A 193 0.60 -3.54 -11.86
CA SER A 193 -0.26 -3.55 -13.05
C SER A 193 0.52 -3.82 -14.33
N PHE A 194 1.72 -3.26 -14.47
CA PHE A 194 2.61 -3.52 -15.60
C PHE A 194 3.05 -4.99 -15.61
N ASN A 195 3.54 -5.49 -14.48
CA ASN A 195 3.93 -6.90 -14.32
C ASN A 195 2.77 -7.84 -14.62
N ALA A 196 1.55 -7.53 -14.18
CA ALA A 196 0.36 -8.31 -14.51
C ALA A 196 0.02 -8.36 -16.01
N THR A 197 0.49 -7.38 -16.79
CA THR A 197 0.37 -7.39 -18.26
C THR A 197 1.40 -8.33 -18.88
N ILE A 198 2.66 -8.28 -18.43
CA ILE A 198 3.71 -9.21 -18.87
C ILE A 198 3.28 -10.66 -18.65
N TRP A 199 2.87 -11.00 -17.43
CA TRP A 199 2.51 -12.38 -17.07
C TRP A 199 1.20 -12.87 -17.71
N ARG A 200 0.46 -11.99 -18.39
CA ARG A 200 -0.68 -12.38 -19.22
C ARG A 200 -0.25 -12.83 -20.61
N ILE A 201 0.85 -12.27 -21.12
CA ILE A 201 1.44 -12.61 -22.41
C ILE A 201 2.36 -13.83 -22.26
N ALA A 202 3.18 -13.85 -21.21
CA ALA A 202 4.09 -14.96 -20.89
C ALA A 202 3.76 -15.54 -19.50
N PRO A 203 2.77 -16.44 -19.36
CA PRO A 203 2.35 -16.95 -18.06
C PRO A 203 3.46 -17.69 -17.31
N LYS A 204 3.64 -17.36 -16.02
CA LYS A 204 4.68 -17.95 -15.16
C LYS A 204 4.64 -19.49 -15.08
N HIS A 205 3.46 -20.09 -15.20
CA HIS A 205 3.28 -21.55 -15.09
C HIS A 205 3.70 -22.32 -16.34
N LEU A 206 3.92 -21.62 -17.47
CA LEU A 206 4.34 -22.23 -18.73
C LEU A 206 5.86 -22.22 -18.93
N ASN A 207 6.63 -21.73 -17.96
CA ASN A 207 8.11 -21.65 -17.99
C ASN A 207 8.64 -21.08 -19.32
N SER A 208 8.52 -19.77 -19.50
CA SER A 208 9.02 -19.08 -20.70
C SER A 208 10.52 -18.81 -20.65
N GLY A 209 11.23 -19.03 -21.76
CA GLY A 209 12.65 -18.65 -21.90
C GLY A 209 12.84 -17.14 -21.97
N LEU A 210 14.08 -16.66 -21.74
CA LEU A 210 14.43 -15.25 -21.65
C LEU A 210 13.88 -14.40 -22.82
N LYS A 211 14.10 -14.85 -24.06
CA LYS A 211 13.65 -14.14 -25.28
C LYS A 211 12.13 -13.92 -25.31
N ILE A 212 11.35 -14.88 -24.83
CA ILE A 212 9.88 -14.79 -24.80
C ILE A 212 9.45 -13.75 -23.76
N THR A 213 10.07 -13.79 -22.58
CA THR A 213 9.79 -12.83 -21.50
C THR A 213 10.18 -11.41 -21.90
N GLU A 214 11.30 -11.25 -22.61
CA GLU A 214 11.75 -9.96 -23.14
C GLU A 214 10.77 -9.39 -24.17
N ILE A 215 10.35 -10.20 -25.16
CA ILE A 215 9.32 -9.79 -26.13
C ILE A 215 8.03 -9.42 -25.40
N ALA A 216 7.60 -10.22 -24.42
CA ALA A 216 6.42 -9.93 -23.63
C ALA A 216 6.53 -8.60 -22.85
N ALA A 217 7.72 -8.26 -22.35
CA ALA A 217 7.98 -6.99 -21.68
C ALA A 217 7.85 -5.79 -22.64
N TYR A 218 8.44 -5.87 -23.83
CA TYR A 218 8.30 -4.81 -24.85
C TYR A 218 6.85 -4.63 -25.30
N LEU A 219 6.14 -5.73 -25.58
CA LEU A 219 4.72 -5.67 -25.95
C LEU A 219 3.86 -5.14 -24.81
N ALA A 220 4.12 -5.55 -23.57
CA ALA A 220 3.43 -5.03 -22.40
C ALA A 220 3.64 -3.54 -22.22
N ALA A 221 4.85 -3.02 -22.47
CA ALA A 221 5.14 -1.58 -22.41
C ALA A 221 4.33 -0.80 -23.45
N GLY A 222 4.25 -1.31 -24.69
CA GLY A 222 3.39 -0.73 -25.73
C GLY A 222 1.91 -0.72 -25.32
N ILE A 223 1.40 -1.85 -24.81
CA ILE A 223 -0.01 -1.95 -24.37
C ILE A 223 -0.30 -1.02 -23.19
N PHE A 224 0.63 -0.94 -22.23
CA PHE A 224 0.45 -0.15 -21.03
C PHE A 224 0.40 1.36 -21.33
N ASN A 225 1.26 1.82 -22.24
CA ASN A 225 1.37 3.24 -22.58
C ASN A 225 0.38 3.68 -23.66
N GLU A 226 0.16 2.87 -24.70
CA GLU A 226 -0.54 3.28 -25.92
C GLU A 226 -1.71 2.36 -26.32
N GLY A 227 -2.02 1.36 -25.49
CA GLY A 227 -3.06 0.38 -25.77
C GLY A 227 -2.68 -0.61 -26.89
N PHE A 228 -3.68 -1.30 -27.43
CA PHE A 228 -3.48 -2.31 -28.49
C PHE A 228 -3.05 -1.70 -29.83
N SER A 229 -3.15 -0.38 -30.02
CA SER A 229 -2.57 0.32 -31.16
C SER A 229 -1.05 0.07 -31.31
N SER A 230 -0.34 -0.14 -30.20
CA SER A 230 1.09 -0.49 -30.20
C SER A 230 1.33 -1.85 -30.86
N ILE A 231 0.47 -2.83 -30.61
CA ILE A 231 0.56 -4.17 -31.19
C ILE A 231 0.34 -4.11 -32.70
N LEU A 232 -0.62 -3.29 -33.15
CA LEU A 232 -0.84 -3.08 -34.59
C LEU A 232 0.41 -2.50 -35.28
N ARG A 233 1.08 -1.53 -34.65
CA ARG A 233 2.35 -0.99 -35.19
C ARG A 233 3.45 -2.05 -35.24
N VAL A 234 3.58 -2.89 -34.22
CA VAL A 234 4.53 -4.02 -34.26
C VAL A 234 4.21 -4.97 -35.42
N MET A 235 2.93 -5.32 -35.61
CA MET A 235 2.51 -6.17 -36.72
C MET A 235 2.86 -5.54 -38.08
N GLN A 236 2.67 -4.23 -38.24
CA GLN A 236 3.03 -3.50 -39.46
C GLN A 236 4.54 -3.56 -39.73
N GLN A 237 5.38 -3.40 -38.70
CA GLN A 237 6.84 -3.50 -38.83
C GLN A 237 7.31 -4.92 -39.16
N LEU A 238 6.53 -5.93 -38.77
CA LEU A 238 6.73 -7.33 -39.17
C LEU A 238 6.12 -7.65 -40.56
N GLU A 239 5.70 -6.62 -41.30
CA GLU A 239 5.09 -6.73 -42.63
C GLU A 239 3.80 -7.58 -42.67
N LEU A 240 3.08 -7.64 -41.54
CA LEU A 240 1.80 -8.32 -41.46
C LEU A 240 0.67 -7.41 -41.96
N THR A 241 -0.18 -7.93 -42.83
CA THR A 241 -1.37 -7.21 -43.33
C THR A 241 -2.39 -7.00 -42.20
N ILE A 242 -2.64 -5.75 -41.84
CA ILE A 242 -3.63 -5.39 -40.82
C ILE A 242 -5.01 -5.28 -41.46
N GLY A 243 -5.81 -6.34 -41.32
CA GLY A 243 -7.20 -6.36 -41.76
C GLY A 243 -8.15 -5.60 -40.81
N THR A 244 -9.36 -5.33 -41.30
CA THR A 244 -10.43 -4.65 -40.55
C THR A 244 -10.78 -5.36 -39.24
N TYR A 245 -10.76 -6.71 -39.22
CA TYR A 245 -11.01 -7.49 -38.01
C TYR A 245 -9.95 -7.29 -36.93
N CYS A 246 -8.68 -7.17 -37.32
CA CYS A 246 -7.57 -6.94 -36.38
C CYS A 246 -7.69 -5.54 -35.76
N MET A 247 -7.97 -4.53 -36.58
CA MET A 247 -8.23 -3.16 -36.12
C MET A 247 -9.43 -3.11 -35.17
N SER A 248 -10.53 -3.79 -35.53
CA SER A 248 -11.75 -3.85 -34.72
C SER A 248 -11.50 -4.55 -33.38
N PHE A 249 -10.69 -5.61 -33.36
CA PHE A 249 -10.29 -6.30 -32.13
C PHE A 249 -9.46 -5.40 -31.22
N ALA A 250 -8.47 -4.68 -31.76
CA ALA A 250 -7.63 -3.75 -31.00
C ALA A 250 -8.47 -2.65 -30.35
N ASN A 251 -9.33 -1.99 -31.14
CA ASN A 251 -10.23 -0.95 -30.65
C ASN A 251 -11.15 -1.47 -29.55
N LYS A 252 -11.81 -2.62 -29.78
CA LYS A 252 -12.69 -3.24 -28.79
C LYS A 252 -11.94 -3.61 -27.50
N ARG A 253 -10.68 -4.05 -27.60
CA ARG A 253 -9.86 -4.36 -26.41
C ARG A 253 -9.53 -3.12 -25.59
N ASP A 254 -9.20 -2.01 -26.25
CA ASP A 254 -8.95 -0.75 -25.57
C ASP A 254 -10.23 -0.15 -24.99
N GLU A 255 -11.36 -0.20 -25.70
CA GLU A 255 -12.68 0.20 -25.17
C GLU A 255 -13.03 -0.59 -23.90
N ILE A 256 -12.85 -1.92 -23.93
CA ILE A 256 -13.09 -2.76 -22.74
C ILE A 256 -12.14 -2.37 -21.61
N ARG A 257 -10.87 -2.07 -21.89
CA ARG A 257 -9.89 -1.67 -20.87
C ARG A 257 -10.29 -0.36 -20.20
N VAL A 258 -10.69 0.65 -20.98
CA VAL A 258 -11.16 1.95 -20.49
C VAL A 258 -12.46 1.78 -19.69
N SER A 259 -13.45 1.08 -20.25
CA SER A 259 -14.73 0.82 -19.58
C SER A 259 -14.56 0.04 -18.28
N GLN A 260 -13.65 -0.94 -18.23
CA GLN A 260 -13.33 -1.64 -17.00
C GLN A 260 -12.74 -0.73 -15.95
N GLU A 261 -11.89 0.22 -16.32
CA GLU A 261 -11.32 1.18 -15.37
C GLU A 261 -12.38 2.14 -14.85
N GLU A 262 -13.23 2.68 -15.73
CA GLU A 262 -14.38 3.51 -15.35
C GLU A 262 -15.33 2.76 -14.41
N HIS A 263 -15.64 1.50 -14.73
CA HIS A 263 -16.46 0.66 -13.87
C HIS A 263 -15.76 0.36 -12.53
N ARG A 264 -14.43 0.19 -12.50
CA ARG A 264 -13.68 -0.04 -11.25
C ARG A 264 -13.58 1.22 -10.39
N SER A 265 -13.63 2.40 -11.00
CA SER A 265 -13.64 3.68 -10.30
C SER A 265 -15.00 3.92 -9.59
N HIS A 266 -16.08 3.29 -10.07
CA HIS A 266 -17.41 3.34 -9.45
C HIS A 266 -17.46 2.73 -8.03
N SER A 267 -18.25 3.36 -7.17
CA SER A 267 -18.35 3.02 -5.73
C SER A 267 -18.89 1.61 -5.46
N ALA A 268 -19.83 1.12 -6.27
CA ALA A 268 -20.40 -0.23 -6.15
C ALA A 268 -19.34 -1.32 -6.42
N SER A 269 -18.53 -1.12 -7.45
CA SER A 269 -17.42 -2.01 -7.81
C SER A 269 -16.33 -2.03 -6.74
N LYS A 270 -16.06 -0.88 -6.10
CA LYS A 270 -15.15 -0.79 -4.95
C LYS A 270 -15.62 -1.67 -3.78
N LYS A 271 -16.93 -1.70 -3.48
CA LYS A 271 -17.50 -2.57 -2.42
C LYS A 271 -17.34 -4.06 -2.75
N ALA A 272 -17.71 -4.46 -3.97
CA ALA A 272 -17.58 -5.86 -4.41
C ALA A 272 -16.12 -6.33 -4.42
N ARG A 273 -15.18 -5.47 -4.85
CA ARG A 273 -13.75 -5.76 -4.81
C ARG A 273 -13.25 -5.91 -3.37
N LYS A 274 -13.63 -4.99 -2.47
CA LYS A 274 -13.26 -5.08 -1.05
C LYS A 274 -13.71 -6.42 -0.44
N ALA A 275 -14.93 -6.86 -0.75
CA ALA A 275 -15.42 -8.16 -0.28
C ALA A 275 -14.60 -9.35 -0.81
N ARG A 276 -14.17 -9.32 -2.08
CA ARG A 276 -13.27 -10.37 -2.64
C ARG A 276 -11.87 -10.32 -2.02
N THR A 277 -11.27 -9.14 -1.92
CA THR A 277 -9.96 -8.96 -1.27
C THR A 277 -9.99 -9.43 0.18
N ASP A 278 -11.06 -9.14 0.92
CA ASP A 278 -11.26 -9.60 2.29
C ASP A 278 -11.30 -11.14 2.38
N ARG A 279 -11.94 -11.83 1.43
CA ARG A 279 -11.95 -13.30 1.38
C ARG A 279 -10.54 -13.85 1.13
N LEU A 280 -9.82 -13.28 0.17
CA LEU A 280 -8.44 -13.68 -0.15
C LEU A 280 -7.49 -13.42 1.02
N LEU A 281 -7.59 -12.27 1.69
CA LEU A 281 -6.80 -11.97 2.89
C LEU A 281 -7.07 -12.97 4.02
N THR A 282 -8.32 -13.39 4.19
CA THR A 282 -8.69 -14.39 5.19
C THR A 282 -8.09 -15.76 4.85
N GLN A 283 -8.04 -16.11 3.55
CA GLN A 283 -7.43 -17.33 3.06
C GLN A 283 -5.91 -17.29 3.20
N ASN A 284 -5.27 -16.18 2.82
CA ASN A 284 -3.82 -16.01 2.89
C ASN A 284 -3.29 -15.98 4.32
N ALA A 285 -4.06 -15.44 5.28
CA ALA A 285 -3.70 -15.48 6.70
C ALA A 285 -3.57 -16.90 7.27
N LEU A 286 -4.07 -17.95 6.59
CA LEU A 286 -3.85 -19.35 6.95
C LEU A 286 -2.47 -19.86 6.55
N PHE A 287 -1.81 -19.18 5.60
CA PHE A 287 -0.52 -19.55 5.01
C PHE A 287 0.61 -18.55 5.32
N GLU A 288 0.31 -17.43 6.00
CA GLU A 288 1.32 -16.47 6.44
C GLU A 288 2.16 -17.09 7.58
N GLU A 289 3.42 -17.40 7.29
CA GLU A 289 4.43 -17.71 8.32
C GLU A 289 4.71 -16.46 9.17
N ALA A 290 5.05 -16.67 10.44
CA ALA A 290 5.42 -15.57 11.33
C ALA A 290 6.64 -14.85 10.75
N GLU A 291 6.51 -13.56 10.43
CA GLU A 291 7.66 -12.71 10.12
C GLU A 291 8.67 -12.82 11.27
N GLY A 292 9.83 -13.42 10.99
CA GLY A 292 10.90 -13.58 11.98
C GLY A 292 11.52 -12.24 12.40
N LEU A 293 12.38 -12.31 13.42
CA LEU A 293 13.16 -11.20 14.02
C LEU A 293 14.05 -10.38 13.07
N LEU A 294 14.01 -10.64 11.76
CA LEU A 294 14.72 -9.88 10.72
C LEU A 294 14.14 -8.47 10.47
N TYR A 295 13.17 -8.03 11.27
CA TYR A 295 12.51 -6.72 11.17
C TYR A 295 12.53 -5.99 12.52
N GLY A 296 13.71 -5.87 13.13
CA GLY A 296 13.93 -4.93 14.22
C GLY A 296 13.78 -3.48 13.74
N ALA A 297 13.14 -2.63 14.52
CA ALA A 297 13.28 -1.18 14.35
C ALA A 297 14.77 -0.86 14.50
N GLY A 298 15.41 -0.37 13.44
CA GLY A 298 16.85 -0.13 13.41
C GLY A 298 17.65 -0.91 12.36
N ILE A 299 17.03 -1.69 11.47
CA ILE A 299 17.73 -2.16 10.26
C ILE A 299 17.65 -1.07 9.19
N ALA A 300 18.29 0.04 9.52
CA ALA A 300 18.89 0.95 8.57
C ALA A 300 20.40 0.79 8.79
N ASP A 301 20.94 -0.29 8.22
CA ASP A 301 22.36 -0.54 7.91
C ASP A 301 22.42 -1.66 6.86
#